data_AF-A0A957LHK1-F1
#
_entry.id   AF-A0A957LHK1-F1
#
_cell.length_a   1.000
_cell.length_b   1.000
_cell.length_c   1.000
_cell.angle_alpha   90.00
_cell.angle_beta   90.00
_cell.angle_gamma   90.00
#
_symmetry.space_group_name_H-M   'P 1'
#
loop_
_entity.id
_entity.type
_entity.pdbx_description
1 polymer ?
#
loop_
_entity_poly.entity_id
_entity_poly.type
_entity_poly.pdbx_seq_one_letter_code
_entity_poly.pdbx_strand_id
1 'polypeptide(L)'
;MHILVPHFILDRFAAQEAEQGVLQAAAIFVDASGFTAATEALMLHGQHGAEVMANLMTDIFAPLVESVYAQGGFVAGFAGDAFTALFPIASDGDEAAVTERCVAAAQAIQTYMQQHGEYETVYGTFFFSVKVGVALGEAQWGILSGQETAGRTYYFRGTAVDRCAAAEHHANGGDLIMAREMMTMMGEGLVVETLSETEQFVRLMEVTRPLPAVQTVQLREPVRELAAAFHSPDLLDWELRGEFRQVLIMFVSLDEINTHEQLVVFMQTVFQLQGQYGGFFNRI
;
A
#
# COMPACT_ATOMS: atom_id res chain seq x y z
N MET A 1 -17.48 -8.63 4.69
CA MET A 1 -17.34 -7.20 4.40
C MET A 1 -15.89 -6.91 4.02
N HIS A 2 -15.65 -6.08 3.02
CA HIS A 2 -14.30 -5.73 2.55
C HIS A 2 -13.58 -4.81 3.55
N ILE A 3 -12.25 -5.00 3.68
CA ILE A 3 -11.38 -4.15 4.50
C ILE A 3 -10.82 -3.03 3.61
N LEU A 4 -11.53 -1.92 3.51
CA LEU A 4 -11.16 -0.77 2.65
C LEU A 4 -10.41 0.34 3.40
N VAL A 5 -10.43 0.27 4.73
CA VAL A 5 -9.73 1.21 5.62
C VAL A 5 -8.80 0.40 6.52
N PRO A 6 -7.51 0.79 6.65
CA PRO A 6 -6.59 0.11 7.55
C PRO A 6 -7.12 0.13 8.99
N HIS A 7 -6.98 -0.98 9.70
CA HIS A 7 -7.39 -1.07 11.12
C HIS A 7 -6.74 0.03 11.97
N PHE A 8 -5.50 0.41 11.64
CA PHE A 8 -4.81 1.53 12.28
C PHE A 8 -5.64 2.83 12.27
N ILE A 9 -6.26 3.17 11.14
CA ILE A 9 -7.09 4.37 11.01
C ILE A 9 -8.42 4.18 11.73
N LEU A 10 -9.05 3.01 11.60
CA LEU A 10 -10.34 2.72 12.25
C LEU A 10 -10.22 2.72 13.78
N ASP A 11 -9.14 2.17 14.33
CA ASP A 11 -8.88 2.14 15.78
C ASP A 11 -8.71 3.56 16.32
N ARG A 12 -7.94 4.42 15.63
CA ARG A 12 -7.77 5.83 16.01
C ARG A 12 -9.06 6.63 15.88
N PHE A 13 -9.83 6.37 14.82
CA PHE A 13 -11.13 6.99 14.63
C PHE A 13 -12.12 6.60 15.74
N ALA A 14 -12.15 5.32 16.11
CA ALA A 14 -13.01 4.80 17.19
C ALA A 14 -12.66 5.39 18.56
N ALA A 15 -11.36 5.53 18.83
CA ALA A 15 -10.87 6.04 20.11
C ALA A 15 -11.11 7.55 20.28
N GLN A 16 -11.40 8.29 19.19
CA GLN A 16 -11.55 9.75 19.19
C GLN A 16 -10.35 10.50 19.80
N GLU A 17 -9.16 9.88 19.75
CA GLU A 17 -7.96 10.39 20.42
C GLU A 17 -7.30 11.54 19.67
N ALA A 18 -7.24 11.45 18.34
CA ALA A 18 -6.68 12.48 17.46
C ALA A 18 -7.13 12.30 16.00
N GLU A 19 -7.22 13.40 15.26
CA GLU A 19 -7.49 13.39 13.80
C GLU A 19 -6.20 13.31 12.96
N GLN A 20 -5.04 13.45 13.58
CA GLN A 20 -3.74 13.33 12.94
C GLN A 20 -2.67 12.88 13.95
N GLY A 21 -1.55 12.39 13.43
CA GLY A 21 -0.40 12.09 14.27
C GLY A 21 0.83 11.67 13.48
N VAL A 22 1.87 11.37 14.23
CA VAL A 22 3.20 11.03 13.72
C VAL A 22 3.66 9.75 14.40
N LEU A 23 4.30 8.87 13.65
CA LEU A 23 4.98 7.69 14.18
C LEU A 23 6.28 7.43 13.43
N GLN A 24 7.22 6.78 14.09
CA GLN A 24 8.34 6.15 13.40
C GLN A 24 7.86 4.84 12.78
N ALA A 25 8.26 4.54 11.55
CA ALA A 25 7.85 3.33 10.85
C ALA A 25 8.91 2.86 9.86
N ALA A 26 9.00 1.53 9.70
CA ALA A 26 9.54 0.96 8.48
C ALA A 26 8.40 0.87 7.44
N ALA A 27 8.73 1.05 6.16
CA ALA A 27 7.75 1.09 5.09
C ALA A 27 8.18 0.23 3.91
N ILE A 28 7.19 -0.34 3.23
CA ILE A 28 7.34 -1.07 1.97
C ILE A 28 6.49 -0.37 0.93
N PHE A 29 7.07 -0.10 -0.24
CA PHE A 29 6.34 0.21 -1.45
C PHE A 29 6.51 -0.97 -2.42
N VAL A 30 5.40 -1.47 -2.96
CA VAL A 30 5.39 -2.55 -3.94
C VAL A 30 4.69 -2.03 -5.19
N ASP A 31 5.39 -2.03 -6.32
CA ASP A 31 4.84 -1.73 -7.64
C ASP A 31 4.83 -2.99 -8.49
N ALA A 32 3.65 -3.43 -8.94
CA ALA A 32 3.52 -4.63 -9.74
C ALA A 32 3.46 -4.29 -11.23
N SER A 33 4.36 -4.88 -12.01
CA SER A 33 4.42 -4.70 -13.47
C SER A 33 3.72 -5.85 -14.18
N GLY A 34 3.10 -5.55 -15.33
CA GLY A 34 2.43 -6.54 -16.21
C GLY A 34 0.92 -6.28 -16.39
N PHE A 35 0.32 -5.42 -15.56
CA PHE A 35 -1.11 -5.14 -15.59
C PHE A 35 -1.58 -4.44 -16.87
N THR A 36 -0.78 -3.57 -17.49
CA THR A 36 -1.15 -2.91 -18.75
C THR A 36 -1.42 -3.93 -19.85
N ALA A 37 -0.48 -4.86 -20.08
CA ALA A 37 -0.62 -5.88 -21.12
C ALA A 37 -1.81 -6.81 -20.86
N ALA A 38 -2.01 -7.21 -19.59
CA ALA A 38 -3.17 -7.99 -19.19
C ALA A 38 -4.48 -7.22 -19.41
N THR A 39 -4.51 -5.93 -19.08
CA THR A 39 -5.70 -5.07 -19.24
C THR A 39 -6.07 -4.95 -20.71
N GLU A 40 -5.10 -4.61 -21.57
CA GLU A 40 -5.32 -4.47 -23.01
C GLU A 40 -5.85 -5.76 -23.63
N ALA A 41 -5.28 -6.91 -23.28
CA ALA A 41 -5.72 -8.21 -23.77
C ALA A 41 -7.14 -8.56 -23.27
N LEU A 42 -7.41 -8.39 -21.98
CA LEU A 42 -8.67 -8.77 -21.37
C LEU A 42 -9.83 -7.81 -21.73
N MET A 43 -9.53 -6.54 -22.01
CA MET A 43 -10.54 -5.58 -22.50
C MET A 43 -11.24 -6.04 -23.78
N LEU A 44 -10.56 -6.81 -24.64
CA LEU A 44 -11.15 -7.38 -25.86
C LEU A 44 -12.27 -8.39 -25.57
N HIS A 45 -12.36 -8.86 -24.33
CA HIS A 45 -13.34 -9.86 -23.87
C HIS A 45 -14.46 -9.25 -23.00
N GLY A 46 -14.56 -7.91 -22.95
CA GLY A 46 -15.65 -7.20 -22.31
C GLY A 46 -15.82 -7.58 -20.83
N GLN A 47 -17.06 -7.88 -20.43
CA GLN A 47 -17.40 -8.16 -19.03
C GLN A 47 -16.64 -9.36 -18.45
N HIS A 48 -16.49 -10.45 -19.21
CA HIS A 48 -15.77 -11.61 -18.70
C HIS A 48 -14.27 -11.32 -18.55
N GLY A 49 -13.69 -10.56 -19.48
CA GLY A 49 -12.32 -10.08 -19.34
C GLY A 49 -12.12 -9.23 -18.09
N ALA A 50 -13.09 -8.39 -17.75
CA ALA A 50 -13.05 -7.59 -16.52
C ALA A 50 -13.08 -8.48 -15.26
N GLU A 51 -13.91 -9.52 -15.24
CA GLU A 51 -13.95 -10.51 -14.15
C GLU A 51 -12.61 -11.27 -14.02
N VAL A 52 -12.03 -11.71 -15.14
CA VAL A 52 -10.71 -12.35 -15.14
C VAL A 52 -9.64 -11.41 -14.60
N MET A 53 -9.66 -10.13 -14.97
CA MET A 53 -8.74 -9.13 -14.44
C MET A 53 -8.91 -8.93 -12.92
N ALA A 54 -10.15 -8.85 -12.42
CA ALA A 54 -10.41 -8.70 -11.00
C ALA A 54 -9.89 -9.90 -10.19
N ASN A 55 -10.03 -11.12 -10.72
CA ASN A 55 -9.49 -12.33 -10.12
C ASN A 55 -7.95 -12.31 -10.14
N LEU A 56 -7.32 -11.95 -11.28
CA LEU A 56 -5.86 -11.80 -11.36
C LEU A 56 -5.33 -10.82 -10.32
N MET A 57 -5.96 -9.65 -10.16
CA MET A 57 -5.57 -8.70 -9.13
C MET A 57 -5.64 -9.33 -7.72
N THR A 58 -6.72 -10.07 -7.44
CA THR A 58 -6.88 -10.73 -6.14
C THR A 58 -5.80 -11.79 -5.91
N ASP A 59 -5.57 -12.66 -6.90
CA ASP A 59 -4.60 -13.76 -6.83
C ASP A 59 -3.16 -13.26 -6.70
N ILE A 60 -2.84 -12.13 -7.33
CA ILE A 60 -1.53 -11.49 -7.24
C ILE A 60 -1.35 -10.80 -5.89
N PHE A 61 -2.28 -9.93 -5.47
CA PHE A 61 -2.06 -9.08 -4.29
C PHE A 61 -2.32 -9.78 -2.96
N ALA A 62 -3.27 -10.72 -2.87
CA ALA A 62 -3.60 -11.40 -1.61
C ALA A 62 -2.37 -12.00 -0.89
N PRO A 63 -1.50 -12.80 -1.53
CA PRO A 63 -0.32 -13.37 -0.87
C PRO A 63 0.72 -12.30 -0.47
N LEU A 64 0.81 -11.19 -1.21
CA LEU A 64 1.74 -10.10 -0.89
C LEU A 64 1.27 -9.33 0.35
N VAL A 65 -0.04 -9.07 0.41
CA VAL A 65 -0.70 -8.45 1.55
C VAL A 65 -0.59 -9.35 2.78
N GLU A 66 -0.81 -10.65 2.64
CA GLU A 66 -0.61 -11.64 3.72
C GLU A 66 0.81 -11.59 4.27
N SER A 67 1.82 -11.46 3.41
CA SER A 67 3.24 -11.35 3.83
C SER A 67 3.50 -10.12 4.70
N VAL A 68 2.84 -8.99 4.41
CA VAL A 68 2.90 -7.78 5.25
C VAL A 68 2.29 -8.03 6.63
N TYR A 69 1.05 -8.53 6.65
CA TYR A 69 0.32 -8.74 7.90
C TYR A 69 0.99 -9.81 8.77
N ALA A 70 1.50 -10.89 8.17
CA ALA A 70 2.22 -11.95 8.87
C ALA A 70 3.49 -11.45 9.60
N GLN A 71 3.98 -10.26 9.27
CA GLN A 71 5.12 -9.62 9.94
C GLN A 71 4.71 -8.43 10.81
N GLY A 72 3.41 -8.26 11.09
CA GLY A 72 2.89 -7.21 11.97
C GLY A 72 2.78 -5.83 11.33
N GLY A 73 2.95 -5.73 10.01
CA GLY A 73 2.66 -4.52 9.25
C GLY A 73 1.17 -4.43 8.89
N PHE A 74 0.81 -3.32 8.24
CA PHE A 74 -0.49 -3.16 7.60
C PHE A 74 -0.35 -2.44 6.26
N VAL A 75 -1.29 -2.69 5.35
CA VAL A 75 -1.36 -1.96 4.07
C VAL A 75 -1.97 -0.59 4.33
N ALA A 76 -1.20 0.46 4.13
CA ALA A 76 -1.61 1.84 4.32
C ALA A 76 -2.52 2.32 3.18
N GLY A 77 -2.32 1.81 1.96
CA GLY A 77 -3.18 2.12 0.83
C GLY A 77 -2.67 1.46 -0.45
N PHE A 78 -3.58 1.27 -1.40
CA PHE A 78 -3.26 0.89 -2.77
C PHE A 78 -3.11 2.14 -3.64
N ALA A 79 -2.43 2.04 -4.77
CA ALA A 79 -2.18 3.07 -5.79
C ALA A 79 -2.13 2.39 -7.17
N GLY A 80 -3.28 2.20 -7.83
CA GLY A 80 -3.35 1.40 -9.06
C GLY A 80 -2.93 -0.05 -8.81
N ASP A 81 -1.85 -0.47 -9.46
CA ASP A 81 -1.12 -1.73 -9.34
C ASP A 81 0.04 -1.70 -8.32
N ALA A 82 0.05 -0.68 -7.46
CA ALA A 82 0.98 -0.58 -6.35
C ALA A 82 0.27 -0.57 -4.98
N PHE A 83 1.01 -0.84 -3.91
CA PHE A 83 0.57 -0.56 -2.55
C PHE A 83 1.72 -0.12 -1.65
N THR A 84 1.36 0.64 -0.61
CA THR A 84 2.26 1.01 0.48
C THR A 84 1.85 0.26 1.74
N ALA A 85 2.82 -0.30 2.46
CA ALA A 85 2.64 -0.90 3.76
C ALA A 85 3.53 -0.23 4.81
N LEU A 86 3.04 -0.17 6.05
CA LEU A 86 3.73 0.43 7.18
C LEU A 86 3.87 -0.56 8.32
N PHE A 87 5.00 -0.48 9.01
CA PHE A 87 5.36 -1.23 10.20
C PHE A 87 5.64 -0.22 11.31
N PRO A 88 4.63 0.13 12.12
CA PRO A 88 4.77 1.09 13.21
C PRO A 88 5.81 0.67 14.24
N ILE A 89 6.64 1.62 14.65
CA ILE A 89 7.60 1.47 15.74
C ILE A 89 7.06 2.26 16.93
N ALA A 90 6.71 1.54 18.00
CA ALA A 90 6.30 2.17 19.25
C ALA A 90 7.45 2.98 19.85
N SER A 91 7.16 4.01 20.65
CA SER A 91 8.19 4.88 21.23
C SER A 91 9.19 4.15 22.14
N ASP A 92 8.78 3.05 22.74
CA ASP A 92 9.60 2.11 23.52
C ASP A 92 9.87 0.79 22.78
N GLY A 93 9.53 0.74 21.48
CA GLY A 93 9.68 -0.43 20.63
C GLY A 93 11.11 -0.62 20.13
N ASP A 94 11.44 -1.87 19.80
CA ASP A 94 12.72 -2.22 19.20
C ASP A 94 12.69 -1.93 17.69
N GLU A 95 13.27 -0.79 17.30
CA GLU A 95 13.37 -0.34 15.91
C GLU A 95 14.10 -1.37 15.01
N ALA A 96 15.12 -2.06 15.53
CA ALA A 96 15.82 -3.09 14.78
C ALA A 96 14.92 -4.29 14.52
N ALA A 97 14.20 -4.76 15.55
CA ALA A 97 13.26 -5.88 15.39
C ALA A 97 12.13 -5.56 14.40
N VAL A 98 11.60 -4.34 14.39
CA VAL A 98 10.58 -3.93 13.40
C VAL A 98 11.17 -3.82 11.99
N THR A 99 12.40 -3.31 11.89
CA THR A 99 13.12 -3.25 10.60
C THR A 99 13.34 -4.64 10.01
N GLU A 100 13.75 -5.61 10.84
CA GLU A 100 13.89 -7.01 10.43
C GLU A 100 12.59 -7.61 9.91
N ARG A 101 11.47 -7.32 10.57
CA ARG A 101 10.14 -7.77 10.14
C ARG A 101 9.71 -7.16 8.82
N CYS A 102 9.97 -5.87 8.63
CA CYS A 102 9.71 -5.18 7.37
C CYS A 102 10.53 -5.81 6.23
N VAL A 103 11.83 -6.06 6.44
CA VAL A 103 12.68 -6.72 5.45
C VAL A 103 12.22 -8.16 5.20
N ALA A 104 11.78 -8.89 6.22
CA ALA A 104 11.24 -10.24 6.07
C ALA A 104 9.96 -10.28 5.21
N ALA A 105 9.05 -9.33 5.41
CA ALA A 105 7.87 -9.20 4.56
C ALA A 105 8.24 -8.86 3.11
N ALA A 106 9.16 -7.91 2.90
CA ALA A 106 9.62 -7.51 1.57
C ALA A 106 10.30 -8.67 0.83
N GLN A 107 11.16 -9.43 1.52
CA GLN A 107 11.82 -10.61 0.94
C GLN A 107 10.81 -11.72 0.62
N ALA A 108 9.80 -11.94 1.47
CA ALA A 108 8.73 -12.90 1.20
C ALA A 108 7.92 -12.50 -0.04
N ILE A 109 7.56 -11.22 -0.19
CA ILE A 109 6.89 -10.64 -1.36
C ILE A 109 7.71 -10.89 -2.63
N GLN A 110 8.99 -10.50 -2.60
CA GLN A 110 9.90 -10.66 -3.74
C GLN A 110 10.04 -12.14 -4.13
N THR A 111 10.28 -13.01 -3.14
CA THR A 111 10.46 -14.46 -3.36
C THR A 111 9.19 -15.09 -3.91
N TYR A 112 8.02 -14.73 -3.38
CA TYR A 112 6.74 -15.24 -3.86
C TYR A 112 6.55 -14.92 -5.34
N MET A 113 6.75 -13.66 -5.73
CA MET A 113 6.57 -13.22 -7.13
C MET A 113 7.62 -13.80 -8.09
N GLN A 114 8.85 -14.04 -7.63
CA GLN A 114 9.86 -14.75 -8.43
C GLN A 114 9.45 -16.20 -8.70
N GLN A 115 8.72 -16.83 -7.78
CA GLN A 115 8.25 -18.22 -7.90
C GLN A 115 6.89 -18.34 -8.60
N HIS A 116 6.06 -17.30 -8.51
CA HIS A 116 4.66 -17.28 -8.97
C HIS A 116 4.40 -16.08 -9.89
N GLY A 117 5.32 -15.79 -10.80
CA GLY A 117 5.19 -14.69 -11.76
C GLY A 117 4.32 -15.02 -12.97
N GLU A 118 3.98 -16.29 -13.19
CA GLU A 118 3.22 -16.77 -14.34
C GLU A 118 1.78 -17.13 -13.93
N TYR A 119 0.79 -16.50 -14.57
CA TYR A 119 -0.63 -16.71 -14.28
C TYR A 119 -1.36 -17.16 -15.54
N GLU A 120 -1.92 -18.37 -15.48
CA GLU A 120 -2.75 -18.91 -16.55
C GLU A 120 -4.21 -18.45 -16.42
N THR A 121 -4.78 -18.01 -17.54
CA THR A 121 -6.20 -17.67 -17.63
C THR A 121 -6.84 -18.32 -18.85
N VAL A 122 -8.17 -18.23 -18.95
CA VAL A 122 -8.92 -18.65 -20.14
C VAL A 122 -8.55 -17.86 -21.40
N TYR A 123 -7.85 -16.73 -21.27
CA TYR A 123 -7.44 -15.84 -22.35
C TYR A 123 -5.92 -15.81 -22.60
N GLY A 124 -5.20 -16.76 -22.01
CA GLY A 124 -3.76 -16.92 -22.17
C GLY A 124 -3.00 -16.74 -20.87
N THR A 125 -1.68 -16.81 -20.99
CA THR A 125 -0.74 -16.69 -19.87
C THR A 125 -0.23 -15.27 -19.77
N PHE A 126 -0.27 -14.71 -18.56
CA PHE A 126 0.24 -13.38 -18.25
C PHE A 126 1.41 -13.50 -17.28
N PHE A 127 2.38 -12.59 -17.42
CA PHE A 127 3.57 -12.55 -16.60
C PHE A 127 3.59 -11.27 -15.79
N PHE A 128 3.79 -11.42 -14.49
CA PHE A 128 3.85 -10.33 -13.53
C PHE A 128 5.15 -10.40 -12.75
N SER A 129 5.65 -9.22 -12.38
CA SER A 129 6.78 -9.07 -11.48
C SER A 129 6.52 -7.90 -10.56
N VAL A 130 7.25 -7.82 -9.45
CA VAL A 130 7.15 -6.70 -8.52
C VAL A 130 8.49 -6.01 -8.38
N LYS A 131 8.42 -4.71 -8.19
CA LYS A 131 9.51 -3.88 -7.73
C LYS A 131 9.22 -3.55 -6.27
N VAL A 132 10.18 -3.78 -5.40
CA VAL A 132 9.99 -3.59 -3.96
C VAL A 132 10.98 -2.56 -3.46
N GLY A 133 10.48 -1.48 -2.85
CA GLY A 133 11.27 -0.48 -2.16
C GLY A 133 11.00 -0.52 -0.67
N VAL A 134 12.03 -0.48 0.16
CA VAL A 134 11.88 -0.40 1.62
C VAL A 134 12.70 0.73 2.22
N ALA A 135 12.14 1.39 3.23
CA ALA A 135 12.79 2.49 3.92
C ALA A 135 12.37 2.55 5.40
N LEU A 136 13.13 3.32 6.18
CA LEU A 136 12.83 3.65 7.56
C LEU A 136 12.68 5.17 7.68
N GLY A 137 11.68 5.63 8.43
CA GLY A 137 11.48 7.04 8.64
C GLY A 137 10.24 7.39 9.45
N GLU A 138 9.87 8.65 9.36
CA GLU A 138 8.66 9.18 9.96
C GLU A 138 7.47 8.96 9.01
N ALA A 139 6.37 8.45 9.53
CA ALA A 139 5.08 8.40 8.88
C ALA A 139 4.08 9.30 9.63
N GLN A 140 3.57 10.29 8.92
CA GLN A 140 2.46 11.13 9.36
C GLN A 140 1.17 10.55 8.82
N TRP A 141 0.13 10.54 9.64
CA TRP A 141 -1.20 10.12 9.23
C TRP A 141 -2.22 11.18 9.61
N GLY A 142 -3.34 11.20 8.90
CA GLY A 142 -4.48 12.03 9.26
C GLY A 142 -5.79 11.50 8.70
N ILE A 143 -6.87 11.87 9.38
CA ILE A 143 -8.25 11.61 8.99
C ILE A 143 -8.84 12.96 8.60
N LEU A 144 -9.36 13.04 7.39
CA LEU A 144 -9.96 14.24 6.83
C LEU A 144 -11.48 14.03 6.78
N SER A 145 -12.23 14.88 7.48
CA SER A 145 -13.68 14.79 7.57
C SER A 145 -14.36 15.94 6.82
N GLY A 146 -15.43 15.63 6.10
CA GLY A 146 -16.38 16.62 5.58
C GLY A 146 -17.19 17.30 6.70
N GLN A 147 -17.94 18.34 6.35
CA GLN A 147 -18.74 19.10 7.31
C GLN A 147 -20.00 18.35 7.80
N GLU A 148 -20.44 17.30 7.09
CA GLU A 148 -21.56 16.43 7.47
C GLU A 148 -21.08 14.98 7.72
N THR A 149 -21.99 14.06 8.04
CA THR A 149 -21.66 12.62 8.21
C THR A 149 -21.15 11.94 6.94
N ALA A 150 -21.24 12.60 5.78
CA ALA A 150 -20.81 12.09 4.48
C ALA A 150 -19.41 12.61 4.10
N GLY A 151 -18.52 11.68 3.75
CA GLY A 151 -17.18 11.98 3.23
C GLY A 151 -16.11 12.01 4.32
N ARG A 152 -15.43 10.88 4.53
CA ARG A 152 -14.13 10.84 5.21
C ARG A 152 -13.11 10.17 4.33
N THR A 153 -11.88 10.66 4.40
CA THR A 153 -10.72 9.97 3.86
C THR A 153 -9.61 9.99 4.88
N TYR A 154 -8.54 9.28 4.61
CA TYR A 154 -7.31 9.33 5.38
C TYR A 154 -6.12 9.48 4.45
N TYR A 155 -4.96 9.77 5.02
CA TYR A 155 -3.70 9.80 4.29
C TYR A 155 -2.56 9.27 5.16
N PHE A 156 -1.49 8.84 4.49
CA PHE A 156 -0.18 8.59 5.08
C PHE A 156 0.85 9.32 4.22
N ARG A 157 1.81 10.00 4.85
CA ARG A 157 2.89 10.74 4.18
C ARG A 157 4.14 10.80 5.04
N GLY A 158 5.23 11.34 4.51
CA GLY A 158 6.46 11.56 5.26
C GLY A 158 7.57 10.63 4.81
N THR A 159 8.73 10.75 5.47
CA THR A 159 9.99 10.18 4.98
C THR A 159 9.96 8.67 4.86
N ALA A 160 9.18 7.94 5.66
CA ALA A 160 9.03 6.49 5.49
C ALA A 160 8.38 6.16 4.14
N VAL A 161 7.27 6.84 3.81
CA VAL A 161 6.48 6.64 2.57
C VAL A 161 7.26 7.14 1.34
N ASP A 162 7.79 8.36 1.42
CA ASP A 162 8.46 8.98 0.27
C ASP A 162 9.73 8.22 -0.11
N ARG A 163 10.48 7.73 0.88
CA ARG A 163 11.76 7.06 0.63
C ARG A 163 11.60 5.61 0.20
N CYS A 164 10.56 4.89 0.65
CA CYS A 164 10.31 3.54 0.12
C CYS A 164 9.83 3.61 -1.33
N ALA A 165 9.02 4.62 -1.70
CA ALA A 165 8.67 4.87 -3.10
C ALA A 165 9.90 5.28 -3.93
N ALA A 166 10.76 6.18 -3.41
CA ALA A 166 11.99 6.55 -4.09
C ALA A 166 12.96 5.37 -4.25
N ALA A 167 13.02 4.45 -3.28
CA ALA A 167 13.80 3.21 -3.38
C ALA A 167 13.26 2.31 -4.51
N GLU A 168 11.94 2.16 -4.60
CA GLU A 168 11.30 1.38 -5.66
C GLU A 168 11.60 1.94 -7.06
N HIS A 169 11.69 3.26 -7.24
CA HIS A 169 12.05 3.83 -8.56
C HIS A 169 13.41 3.37 -9.10
N HIS A 170 14.30 2.85 -8.26
CA HIS A 170 15.59 2.27 -8.66
C HIS A 170 15.53 0.74 -8.89
N ALA A 171 14.36 0.13 -8.72
CA ALA A 171 14.13 -1.30 -8.85
C ALA A 171 13.72 -1.68 -10.29
N ASN A 172 14.26 -2.78 -10.79
CA ASN A 172 13.69 -3.51 -11.92
C ASN A 172 12.71 -4.57 -11.42
N GLY A 173 11.93 -5.17 -12.33
CA GLY A 173 11.04 -6.28 -11.99
C GLY A 173 11.82 -7.42 -11.32
N GLY A 174 11.43 -7.75 -10.09
CA GLY A 174 12.08 -8.75 -9.24
C GLY A 174 13.11 -8.19 -8.25
N ASP A 175 13.44 -6.90 -8.31
CA ASP A 175 14.39 -6.27 -7.39
C ASP A 175 13.75 -5.89 -6.05
N LEU A 176 14.57 -5.95 -4.99
CA LEU A 176 14.29 -5.38 -3.67
C LEU A 176 15.35 -4.35 -3.35
N ILE A 177 14.94 -3.08 -3.30
CA ILE A 177 15.81 -1.94 -3.03
C ILE A 177 15.55 -1.45 -1.61
N MET A 178 16.62 -1.31 -0.83
CA MET A 178 16.57 -0.83 0.55
C MET A 178 17.24 0.53 0.67
N ALA A 179 16.64 1.41 1.46
CA ALA A 179 17.29 2.62 1.91
C ALA A 179 18.48 2.28 2.85
N ARG A 180 19.62 2.94 2.63
CA ARG A 180 20.91 2.53 3.23
C ARG A 180 20.90 2.54 4.76
N GLU A 181 20.13 3.41 5.40
CA GLU A 181 19.99 3.48 6.86
C GLU A 181 19.44 2.19 7.47
N MET A 182 18.66 1.41 6.71
CA MET A 182 18.14 0.12 7.19
C MET A 182 19.28 -0.89 7.40
N MET A 183 20.41 -0.74 6.69
CA MET A 183 21.59 -1.59 6.87
C MET A 183 22.14 -1.51 8.29
N THR A 184 22.12 -0.33 8.90
CA THR A 184 22.61 -0.13 10.27
C THR A 184 21.76 -0.89 11.28
N MET A 185 20.43 -0.89 11.08
CA MET A 185 19.49 -1.60 11.95
C MET A 185 19.55 -3.12 11.76
N MET A 186 19.82 -3.57 10.54
CA MET A 186 19.89 -4.99 10.20
C MET A 186 21.22 -5.65 10.62
N GLY A 187 22.28 -4.88 10.87
CA GLY A 187 23.58 -5.41 11.27
C GLY A 187 24.23 -6.31 10.22
N GLU A 188 24.88 -7.38 10.65
CA GLU A 188 25.52 -8.35 9.76
C GLU A 188 24.51 -9.31 9.11
N GLY A 189 24.93 -10.00 8.04
CA GLY A 189 24.13 -11.03 7.38
C GLY A 189 23.31 -10.56 6.17
N LEU A 190 23.64 -9.39 5.61
CA LEU A 190 23.07 -8.89 4.37
C LEU A 190 24.12 -8.88 3.27
N VAL A 191 23.80 -9.48 2.13
CA VAL A 191 24.55 -9.34 0.89
C VAL A 191 23.82 -8.32 0.03
N VAL A 192 24.49 -7.20 -0.24
CA VAL A 192 23.90 -6.08 -0.98
C VAL A 192 24.80 -5.64 -2.13
N GLU A 193 24.16 -5.13 -3.18
CA GLU A 193 24.81 -4.47 -4.30
C GLU A 193 24.58 -2.95 -4.19
N THR A 194 25.66 -2.17 -4.36
CA THR A 194 25.54 -0.71 -4.40
C THR A 194 25.12 -0.26 -5.80
N LEU A 195 24.16 0.65 -5.87
CA LEU A 195 23.68 1.20 -7.12
C LEU A 195 24.64 2.29 -7.63
N SER A 196 24.95 2.30 -8.92
CA SER A 196 25.87 3.30 -9.49
C SER A 196 25.27 4.71 -9.56
N GLU A 197 23.95 4.81 -9.54
CA GLU A 197 23.21 6.06 -9.73
C GLU A 197 22.98 6.83 -8.41
N THR A 198 23.12 6.17 -7.27
CA THR A 198 22.78 6.73 -5.95
C THR A 198 23.50 6.01 -4.82
N GLU A 199 23.98 6.78 -3.84
CA GLU A 199 24.52 6.24 -2.60
C GLU A 199 23.43 6.03 -1.54
N GLN A 200 22.21 6.51 -1.74
CA GLN A 200 21.15 6.45 -0.72
C GLN A 200 20.48 5.08 -0.60
N PHE A 201 20.59 4.27 -1.65
CA PHE A 201 19.91 2.98 -1.77
C PHE A 201 20.89 1.87 -2.11
N VAL A 202 20.51 0.64 -1.76
CA VAL A 202 21.23 -0.60 -2.10
C VAL A 202 20.23 -1.65 -2.55
N ARG A 203 20.64 -2.53 -3.46
CA ARG A 203 19.85 -3.71 -3.82
C ARG A 203 20.16 -4.84 -2.85
N LEU A 204 19.13 -5.43 -2.23
CA LEU A 204 19.28 -6.63 -1.43
C LEU A 204 19.39 -7.85 -2.34
N MET A 205 20.51 -8.57 -2.23
CA MET A 205 20.75 -9.79 -3.02
C MET A 205 20.43 -11.04 -2.22
N GLU A 206 20.83 -11.06 -0.95
CA GLU A 206 20.65 -12.23 -0.08
C GLU A 206 20.64 -11.81 1.39
N VAL A 207 19.88 -12.56 2.20
CA VAL A 207 19.94 -12.50 3.66
C VAL A 207 20.49 -13.84 4.15
N THR A 208 21.69 -13.84 4.72
CA THR A 208 22.44 -15.06 5.11
C THR A 208 22.16 -15.50 6.55
N ARG A 209 21.30 -14.78 7.25
CA ARG A 209 20.84 -15.09 8.60
C ARG A 209 19.32 -15.34 8.61
N PRO A 210 18.81 -16.11 9.59
CA PRO A 210 17.36 -16.28 9.71
C PRO A 210 16.69 -14.94 10.00
N LEU A 211 15.63 -14.64 9.25
CA LEU A 211 14.72 -13.54 9.53
C LEU A 211 13.63 -13.97 10.52
N PRO A 212 12.96 -13.01 11.19
CA PRO A 212 11.88 -13.30 12.12
C PRO A 212 10.81 -14.20 11.47
N ALA A 213 10.41 -15.24 12.21
CA ALA A 213 9.35 -16.13 11.77
C ALA A 213 8.03 -15.36 11.60
N VAL A 214 7.25 -15.79 10.61
CA VAL A 214 5.89 -15.30 10.37
C VAL A 214 5.02 -15.50 11.61
N GLN A 215 4.16 -14.53 11.86
CA GLN A 215 3.15 -14.58 12.91
C GLN A 215 1.83 -15.04 12.30
N THR A 216 1.08 -15.86 13.04
CA THR A 216 -0.30 -16.13 12.68
C THR A 216 -1.13 -14.89 12.94
N VAL A 217 -1.62 -14.25 11.88
CA VAL A 217 -2.47 -13.06 12.00
C VAL A 217 -3.88 -13.41 11.55
N GLN A 218 -4.83 -13.19 12.45
CA GLN A 218 -6.24 -13.10 12.09
C GLN A 218 -6.56 -11.63 11.84
N LEU A 219 -6.83 -11.30 10.58
CA LEU A 219 -7.35 -9.98 10.24
C LEU A 219 -8.68 -9.79 10.97
N ARG A 220 -8.76 -8.71 11.76
CA ARG A 220 -9.99 -8.36 12.46
C ARG A 220 -10.97 -7.80 11.45
N GLU A 221 -12.19 -8.35 11.43
CA GLU A 221 -13.27 -7.74 10.68
C GLU A 221 -13.56 -6.34 11.27
N PRO A 222 -13.58 -5.28 10.44
CA PRO A 222 -13.84 -3.95 10.95
C PRO A 222 -15.31 -3.79 11.36
N VAL A 223 -15.55 -2.95 12.37
CA VAL A 223 -16.91 -2.59 12.78
C VAL A 223 -17.57 -1.82 11.64
N ARG A 224 -18.71 -2.31 11.16
CA ARG A 224 -19.37 -1.80 9.95
C ARG A 224 -19.69 -0.31 10.03
N GLU A 225 -20.13 0.17 11.19
CA GLU A 225 -20.44 1.58 11.44
C GLU A 225 -19.19 2.47 11.29
N LEU A 226 -18.02 1.99 11.70
CA LEU A 226 -16.76 2.72 11.55
C LEU A 226 -16.29 2.72 10.09
N ALA A 227 -16.38 1.58 9.40
CA ALA A 227 -16.01 1.49 7.99
C ALA A 227 -16.93 2.33 7.09
N ALA A 228 -18.24 2.36 7.39
CA ALA A 228 -19.24 3.15 6.69
C ALA A 228 -19.05 4.67 6.85
N ALA A 229 -18.20 5.10 7.80
CA ALA A 229 -17.83 6.50 7.94
C ALA A 229 -16.89 6.99 6.83
N PHE A 230 -16.17 6.07 6.15
CA PHE A 230 -15.18 6.36 5.11
C PHE A 230 -15.68 5.99 3.70
N HIS A 231 -16.46 4.92 3.59
CA HIS A 231 -16.97 4.44 2.30
C HIS A 231 -18.48 4.21 2.34
N SER A 232 -19.13 4.26 1.17
CA SER A 232 -20.54 3.89 1.06
C SER A 232 -20.77 2.47 1.57
N PRO A 233 -21.85 2.21 2.34
CA PRO A 233 -22.21 0.85 2.76
C PRO A 233 -22.30 -0.15 1.61
N ASP A 234 -22.70 0.29 0.42
CA ASP A 234 -22.79 -0.59 -0.77
C ASP A 234 -21.42 -1.11 -1.22
N LEU A 235 -20.36 -0.34 -1.02
CA LEU A 235 -19.00 -0.73 -1.38
C LEU A 235 -18.42 -1.76 -0.38
N LEU A 236 -18.85 -1.70 0.87
CA LEU A 236 -18.37 -2.59 1.93
C LEU A 236 -18.80 -4.05 1.71
N ASP A 237 -19.97 -4.25 1.10
CA ASP A 237 -20.57 -5.57 0.85
C ASP A 237 -20.61 -5.92 -0.65
N TRP A 238 -19.93 -5.12 -1.49
CA TRP A 238 -19.96 -5.27 -2.94
C TRP A 238 -19.44 -6.65 -3.38
N GLU A 239 -20.23 -7.41 -4.13
CA GLU A 239 -19.74 -8.65 -4.76
C GLU A 239 -18.66 -8.28 -5.78
N LEU A 240 -17.44 -8.84 -5.64
CA LEU A 240 -16.32 -8.55 -6.53
C LEU A 240 -16.73 -8.82 -7.99
N ARG A 241 -16.97 -7.75 -8.75
CA ARG A 241 -17.30 -7.78 -10.17
C ARG A 241 -16.39 -6.79 -10.86
N GLY A 242 -15.54 -7.30 -11.75
CA GLY A 242 -14.76 -6.44 -12.62
C GLY A 242 -15.67 -5.69 -13.58
N GLU A 243 -15.36 -4.43 -13.85
CA GLU A 243 -16.09 -3.61 -14.82
C GLU A 243 -15.08 -2.84 -15.66
N PHE A 244 -15.19 -2.92 -16.99
CA PHE A 244 -14.56 -1.94 -17.88
C PHE A 244 -15.57 -0.86 -18.20
N ARG A 245 -15.30 0.37 -17.74
CA ARG A 245 -16.20 1.51 -17.93
C ARG A 245 -15.42 2.76 -18.32
N GLN A 246 -16.12 3.65 -19.03
CA GLN A 246 -15.58 4.96 -19.34
C GLN A 246 -15.70 5.86 -18.11
N VAL A 247 -14.58 6.43 -17.69
CA VAL A 247 -14.48 7.37 -16.57
C VAL A 247 -13.62 8.56 -16.98
N LEU A 248 -13.91 9.72 -16.39
CA LEU A 248 -13.00 10.87 -16.42
C LEU A 248 -12.18 10.84 -15.14
N ILE A 249 -10.86 10.72 -15.29
CA ILE A 249 -9.93 10.72 -14.17
C ILE A 249 -9.27 12.10 -14.12
N MET A 250 -9.25 12.71 -12.94
CA MET A 250 -8.55 13.96 -12.67
C MET A 250 -7.54 13.72 -11.55
N PHE A 251 -6.26 13.92 -11.86
CA PHE A 251 -5.20 13.98 -10.87
C PHE A 251 -4.92 15.44 -10.52
N VAL A 252 -4.81 15.73 -9.23
CA VAL A 252 -4.52 17.08 -8.71
C VAL A 252 -3.28 16.98 -7.84
N SER A 253 -2.19 17.62 -8.26
CA SER A 253 -0.99 17.80 -7.41
C SER A 253 -1.16 19.05 -6.57
N LEU A 254 -0.75 18.98 -5.30
CA LEU A 254 -0.89 20.05 -4.32
C LEU A 254 0.48 20.43 -3.75
N ASP A 255 1.24 21.24 -4.49
CA ASP A 255 2.63 21.52 -4.14
C ASP A 255 2.77 22.44 -2.90
N GLU A 256 1.77 23.29 -2.64
CA GLU A 256 1.81 24.27 -1.53
C GLU A 256 1.06 23.83 -0.27
N ILE A 257 0.38 22.67 -0.30
CA ILE A 257 -0.38 22.15 0.84
C ILE A 257 0.47 21.16 1.61
N ASN A 258 1.08 21.66 2.69
CA ASN A 258 2.07 20.92 3.46
C ASN A 258 1.60 20.58 4.88
N THR A 259 0.52 21.19 5.37
CA THR A 259 -0.03 20.89 6.70
C THR A 259 -1.38 20.20 6.63
N HIS A 260 -1.73 19.50 7.72
CA HIS A 260 -3.04 18.86 7.87
C HIS A 260 -4.18 19.89 7.77
N GLU A 261 -4.03 21.06 8.39
CA GLU A 261 -5.06 22.10 8.41
C GLU A 261 -5.32 22.66 7.01
N GLN A 262 -4.27 22.86 6.21
CA GLN A 262 -4.40 23.27 4.81
C GLN A 262 -5.12 22.18 3.98
N LEU A 263 -4.79 20.92 4.24
CA LEU A 263 -5.40 19.77 3.56
C LEU A 263 -6.88 19.62 3.91
N VAL A 264 -7.26 19.86 5.18
CA VAL A 264 -8.66 19.90 5.62
C VAL A 264 -9.44 20.96 4.84
N VAL A 265 -8.92 22.18 4.71
CA VAL A 265 -9.58 23.27 3.97
C VAL A 265 -9.79 22.89 2.50
N PHE A 266 -8.76 22.31 1.86
CA PHE A 266 -8.87 21.83 0.49
C PHE A 266 -9.92 20.71 0.36
N MET A 267 -9.86 19.71 1.24
CA MET A 267 -10.77 18.56 1.18
C MET A 267 -12.22 18.93 1.48
N GLN A 268 -12.50 19.96 2.28
CA GLN A 268 -13.86 20.49 2.44
C GLN A 268 -14.46 20.91 1.09
N THR A 269 -13.66 21.56 0.24
CA THR A 269 -14.09 21.94 -1.11
C THR A 269 -14.32 20.70 -1.98
N VAL A 270 -13.42 19.71 -1.91
CA VAL A 270 -13.56 18.46 -2.66
C VAL A 270 -14.83 17.70 -2.26
N PHE A 271 -15.11 17.55 -0.96
CA PHE A 271 -16.32 16.88 -0.47
C PHE A 271 -17.59 17.63 -0.87
N GLN A 272 -17.58 18.96 -0.84
CA GLN A 272 -18.71 19.77 -1.32
C GLN A 272 -18.97 19.54 -2.81
N LEU A 273 -17.92 19.59 -3.65
CA LEU A 273 -18.03 19.32 -5.08
C LEU A 273 -18.48 17.89 -5.35
N GLN A 274 -18.01 16.93 -4.55
CA GLN A 274 -18.44 15.54 -4.63
C GLN A 274 -19.95 15.41 -4.39
N GLY A 275 -20.47 16.03 -3.34
CA GLY A 275 -21.91 16.05 -3.05
C GLY A 275 -22.74 16.75 -4.14
N GLN A 276 -22.19 17.77 -4.80
CA GLN A 276 -22.86 18.50 -5.87
C GLN A 276 -22.89 17.75 -7.21
N TYR A 277 -21.78 17.11 -7.60
CA TYR A 277 -21.60 16.55 -8.93
C TYR A 277 -21.63 15.01 -8.97
N GLY A 278 -21.72 14.34 -7.82
CA GLY A 278 -21.79 12.88 -7.75
C GLY A 278 -20.48 12.17 -8.12
N GLY A 279 -19.34 12.87 -7.98
CA GLY A 279 -18.01 12.29 -8.22
C GLY A 279 -17.60 11.26 -7.17
N PHE A 280 -16.54 10.50 -7.45
CA PHE A 280 -15.92 9.61 -6.48
C PHE A 280 -14.52 10.11 -6.15
N PHE A 281 -14.30 10.47 -4.88
CA PHE A 281 -12.96 10.72 -4.37
C PHE A 281 -12.30 9.39 -4.02
N ASN A 282 -11.24 9.04 -4.75
CA ASN A 282 -10.59 7.74 -4.59
C ASN A 282 -9.55 7.74 -3.46
N ARG A 283 -8.60 8.69 -3.49
CA ARG A 283 -7.51 8.81 -2.51
C ARG A 283 -6.78 10.15 -2.63
N ILE A 284 -5.94 10.43 -1.63
CA ILE A 284 -4.94 11.49 -1.61
C ILE A 284 -3.55 10.90 -1.36
#